data_AF-A0A350F386-F1
#
_entry.id   AF-A0A350F386-F1
#
_cell.length_a   1.000
_cell.length_b   1.000
_cell.length_c   1.000
_cell.angle_alpha   90.00
_cell.angle_beta   90.00
_cell.angle_gamma   90.00
#
_symmetry.space_group_name_H-M   'P 1'
#
loop_
_entity.id
_entity.type
_entity.pdbx_description
1 polymer ?
#
loop_
_entity_poly.entity_id
_entity_poly.type
_entity_poly.pdbx_seq_one_letter_code
_entity_poly.pdbx_strand_id
1 'polypeptide(L)'
;MEMVLHVLSTMMKRKFTFVVGAALLITAIAKVWGSFGDATLFGVSDPVFGVSFRVLMIFSALLEFGVGLVCFRKSTMYGLGAIAWVSTVLLVYRFSLWWIGWKKPCKCLGNLTDALHISPQLADDVMKGLLAFMFIGSVSLLVMHYRQNRAAGSLSPSVPEPDQTLS
;
A
#
# COMPACT_ATOMS: atom_id res chain seq x y z
N MET A 1 -11.52 27.55 -9.69
CA MET A 1 -10.61 26.97 -8.69
C MET A 1 -10.81 25.46 -8.53
N GLU A 2 -12.05 24.97 -8.43
CA GLU A 2 -12.34 23.53 -8.26
C GLU A 2 -11.88 22.63 -9.43
N MET A 3 -11.95 23.14 -10.67
CA MET A 3 -11.45 22.44 -11.86
C MET A 3 -9.92 22.21 -11.82
N VAL A 4 -9.15 23.21 -11.38
CA VAL A 4 -7.70 23.11 -11.21
C VAL A 4 -7.36 22.10 -10.11
N LEU A 5 -8.16 22.08 -9.04
CA LEU A 5 -8.02 21.14 -7.93
C LEU A 5 -8.35 19.69 -8.33
N HIS A 6 -9.34 19.49 -9.21
CA HIS A 6 -9.65 18.19 -9.81
C HIS A 6 -8.57 17.71 -10.77
N VAL A 7 -8.05 18.57 -11.65
CA VAL A 7 -6.97 18.22 -12.58
C VAL A 7 -5.68 17.90 -11.81
N LEU A 8 -5.31 18.73 -10.83
CA LEU A 8 -4.19 18.47 -9.92
C LEU A 8 -4.37 17.14 -9.21
N SER A 9 -5.53 16.88 -8.58
CA SER A 9 -5.81 15.63 -7.89
C SER A 9 -5.68 14.41 -8.82
N THR A 10 -6.18 14.50 -10.05
CA THR A 10 -6.13 13.40 -11.03
C THR A 10 -4.70 13.12 -11.48
N MET A 11 -3.90 14.16 -11.75
CA MET A 11 -2.49 14.01 -12.10
C MET A 11 -1.66 13.50 -10.91
N MET A 12 -1.97 13.94 -9.70
CA MET A 12 -1.29 13.51 -8.47
C MET A 12 -1.57 12.03 -8.19
N LYS A 13 -2.83 11.57 -8.32
CA LYS A 13 -3.20 10.16 -8.20
C LYS A 13 -2.41 9.28 -9.18
N ARG A 14 -2.30 9.72 -10.45
CA ARG A 14 -1.60 8.94 -11.49
C ARG A 14 -0.10 8.85 -11.22
N LYS A 15 0.54 9.97 -10.86
CA LYS A 15 1.96 10.01 -10.49
C LYS A 15 2.25 9.20 -9.24
N PHE A 16 1.43 9.34 -8.20
CA PHE A 16 1.57 8.61 -6.93
C PHE A 16 1.45 7.10 -7.16
N THR A 17 0.39 6.65 -7.84
CA THR A 17 0.16 5.23 -8.13
C THR A 17 1.30 4.63 -8.96
N PHE A 18 1.85 5.39 -9.91
CA PHE A 18 2.99 4.96 -10.70
C PHE A 18 4.26 4.80 -9.87
N VAL A 19 4.62 5.80 -9.07
CA VAL A 19 5.83 5.77 -8.20
C VAL A 19 5.73 4.65 -7.18
N VAL A 20 4.57 4.51 -6.53
CA VAL A 20 4.31 3.45 -5.55
C VAL A 20 4.31 2.08 -6.22
N GLY A 21 3.68 1.94 -7.39
CA GLY A 21 3.69 0.69 -8.16
C GLY A 21 5.09 0.27 -8.58
N ALA A 22 5.92 1.21 -9.05
CA ALA A 22 7.32 0.95 -9.37
C ALA A 22 8.12 0.55 -8.14
N ALA A 23 7.94 1.24 -7.00
CA ALA A 23 8.59 0.88 -5.74
C ALA A 23 8.21 -0.54 -5.29
N LEU A 24 6.92 -0.90 -5.37
CA LEU A 24 6.41 -2.25 -5.05
C LEU A 24 6.99 -3.34 -5.96
N LEU A 25 7.18 -3.07 -7.25
CA LEU A 25 7.84 -4.02 -8.15
C LEU A 25 9.32 -4.19 -7.79
N ILE A 26 10.02 -3.11 -7.49
CA ILE A 26 11.43 -3.14 -7.08
C ILE A 26 11.58 -3.94 -5.77
N THR A 27 10.70 -3.71 -4.79
CA THR A 27 10.72 -4.47 -3.52
C THR A 27 10.39 -5.93 -3.74
N ALA A 28 9.41 -6.26 -4.59
CA ALA A 28 9.08 -7.64 -4.92
C ALA A 28 10.28 -8.38 -5.55
N ILE A 29 10.97 -7.75 -6.50
CA ILE A 29 12.17 -8.31 -7.13
C ILE A 29 13.27 -8.51 -6.07
N ALA A 30 13.52 -7.51 -5.22
CA ALA A 30 14.51 -7.60 -4.16
C ALA A 30 14.20 -8.74 -3.18
N LYS A 31 12.92 -8.96 -2.82
CA LYS A 31 12.49 -10.07 -1.95
C LYS A 31 12.66 -11.43 -2.59
N VAL A 32 12.31 -11.56 -3.88
CA VAL A 32 12.53 -12.80 -4.64
C VAL A 32 14.02 -13.10 -4.72
N TRP A 33 14.85 -12.11 -5.08
CA TRP A 33 16.31 -12.27 -5.13
C TRP A 33 16.89 -12.64 -3.76
N GLY A 34 16.42 -11.99 -2.70
CA GLY A 34 16.82 -12.28 -1.32
C GLY A 34 16.41 -13.68 -0.84
N SER A 35 15.42 -14.33 -1.48
CA SER A 35 15.01 -15.71 -1.16
C SER A 35 15.96 -16.78 -1.71
N PHE A 36 16.78 -16.44 -2.72
CA PHE A 36 17.79 -17.30 -3.33
C PHE A 36 19.17 -17.20 -2.65
N GLY A 37 19.41 -16.23 -1.76
CA GLY A 37 20.67 -16.07 -1.05
C GLY A 37 20.84 -17.06 0.09
N ASP A 38 21.96 -17.78 0.11
CA ASP A 38 22.38 -18.67 1.19
C ASP A 38 22.55 -17.90 2.51
N ALA A 39 21.69 -18.16 3.49
CA ALA A 39 21.98 -17.92 4.90
C ALA A 39 20.95 -18.67 5.74
N THR A 40 21.40 -19.72 6.41
CA THR A 40 21.11 -20.24 7.78
C THR A 40 19.95 -19.70 8.66
N LEU A 41 19.21 -18.66 8.28
CA LEU A 41 18.09 -18.04 9.01
C LEU A 41 16.70 -18.50 8.54
N PHE A 42 16.59 -19.26 7.44
CA PHE A 42 15.31 -19.77 6.92
C PHE A 42 14.59 -20.79 7.83
N GLY A 43 15.26 -21.29 8.87
CA GLY A 43 14.68 -22.20 9.86
C GLY A 43 13.95 -21.51 11.02
N VAL A 44 13.93 -20.18 11.08
CA VAL A 44 13.18 -19.46 12.12
C VAL A 44 11.72 -19.36 11.68
N SER A 45 10.87 -20.14 12.35
CA SER A 45 9.42 -20.08 12.21
C SER A 45 8.89 -18.73 12.69
N ASP A 46 7.96 -18.16 11.92
CA ASP A 46 7.26 -16.94 12.26
C ASP A 46 6.34 -17.19 13.49
N PRO A 47 6.37 -16.34 14.53
CA PRO A 47 5.56 -16.51 15.74
C PRO A 47 4.07 -16.21 15.56
N VAL A 48 3.67 -15.51 14.50
CA VAL A 48 2.28 -15.14 14.19
C VAL A 48 1.55 -16.28 13.50
N PHE A 49 2.20 -16.90 12.51
CA PHE A 49 1.56 -17.94 11.67
C PHE A 49 2.21 -19.32 11.79
N GLY A 50 3.34 -19.46 12.49
CA GLY A 50 4.08 -20.72 12.62
C GLY A 50 4.76 -21.19 11.32
N VAL A 51 4.65 -20.42 10.23
CA VAL A 51 5.22 -20.74 8.91
C VAL A 51 6.64 -20.21 8.77
N SER A 52 7.44 -20.86 7.92
CA SER A 52 8.80 -20.41 7.63
C SER A 52 8.81 -19.01 7.03
N PHE A 53 9.73 -18.16 7.49
CA PHE A 53 9.90 -16.78 7.00
C PHE A 53 10.05 -16.69 5.48
N ARG A 54 10.56 -17.75 4.83
CA ARG A 54 10.66 -17.87 3.35
C ARG A 54 9.31 -17.81 2.65
N VAL A 55 8.32 -18.54 3.17
CA VAL A 55 6.98 -18.60 2.60
C VAL A 55 6.35 -17.22 2.70
N LEU A 56 6.47 -16.59 3.87
CA LEU A 56 5.92 -15.26 4.13
C LEU A 56 6.55 -14.18 3.23
N MET A 57 7.87 -14.27 3.00
CA MET A 57 8.60 -13.47 2.02
C MET A 57 8.05 -13.61 0.61
N ILE A 58 7.91 -14.85 0.10
CA ILE A 58 7.42 -15.13 -1.25
C ILE A 58 5.97 -14.65 -1.41
N PHE A 59 5.11 -14.93 -0.43
CA PHE A 59 3.73 -14.44 -0.44
C PHE A 59 3.67 -12.91 -0.48
N SER A 60 4.48 -12.24 0.34
CA SER A 60 4.53 -10.77 0.32
C SER A 60 5.06 -10.24 -1.02
N ALA A 61 6.05 -10.89 -1.62
CA ALA A 61 6.59 -10.49 -2.92
C ALA A 61 5.56 -10.67 -4.04
N LEU A 62 4.78 -11.76 -4.04
CA LEU A 62 3.70 -11.99 -4.98
C LEU A 62 2.59 -10.94 -4.85
N LEU A 63 2.22 -10.58 -3.62
CA LEU A 63 1.25 -9.52 -3.36
C LEU A 63 1.74 -8.16 -3.87
N GLU A 64 2.98 -7.79 -3.56
CA GLU A 64 3.58 -6.53 -4.02
C GLU A 64 3.70 -6.49 -5.54
N PHE A 65 4.11 -7.60 -6.16
CA PHE A 65 4.17 -7.71 -7.61
C PHE A 65 2.80 -7.55 -8.26
N GLY A 66 1.79 -8.25 -7.75
CA GLY A 66 0.41 -8.16 -8.24
C GLY A 66 -0.16 -6.76 -8.14
N VAL A 67 0.02 -6.09 -6.99
CA VAL A 67 -0.43 -4.70 -6.80
C VAL A 67 0.38 -3.74 -7.67
N GLY A 68 1.69 -3.94 -7.79
CA GLY A 68 2.54 -3.20 -8.72
C GLY A 68 1.98 -3.20 -10.13
N LEU A 69 1.60 -4.38 -10.65
CA LEU A 69 0.97 -4.51 -11.98
C LEU A 69 -0.39 -3.81 -12.08
N VAL A 70 -1.23 -3.91 -11.05
CA VAL A 70 -2.53 -3.22 -11.01
C VAL A 70 -2.34 -1.69 -11.05
N CYS A 71 -1.29 -1.17 -10.42
CA CYS A 71 -0.94 0.26 -10.44
C CYS A 71 -0.58 0.80 -11.83
N PHE A 72 -0.11 -0.04 -12.77
CA PHE A 72 0.16 0.37 -14.16
C PHE A 72 -1.09 0.41 -15.04
N ARG A 73 -2.25 -0.08 -14.56
CA ARG A 73 -3.48 -0.02 -15.35
C ARG A 73 -4.01 1.42 -15.46
N LYS A 74 -4.75 1.67 -16.54
CA LYS A 74 -5.32 3.00 -16.87
C LYS A 74 -6.25 3.55 -15.79
N SER A 75 -6.87 2.68 -14.98
CA SER A 75 -7.77 3.08 -13.89
C SER A 75 -7.01 3.20 -12.57
N THR A 76 -6.69 4.44 -12.23
CA THR A 76 -5.95 4.82 -11.02
C THR A 76 -6.70 4.51 -9.73
N MET A 77 -8.03 4.37 -9.80
CA MET A 77 -8.89 4.00 -8.66
C MET A 77 -8.58 2.58 -8.14
N TYR A 78 -8.42 1.61 -9.05
CA TYR A 78 -8.07 0.24 -8.67
C TYR A 78 -6.65 0.17 -8.07
N GLY A 79 -5.71 0.98 -8.60
CA GLY A 79 -4.36 1.08 -8.04
C GLY A 79 -4.36 1.64 -6.62
N LEU A 80 -5.09 2.73 -6.36
CA LEU A 80 -5.25 3.30 -5.02
C LEU A 80 -5.86 2.31 -4.03
N GLY A 81 -6.94 1.62 -4.43
CA GLY A 81 -7.57 0.59 -3.61
C GLY A 81 -6.63 -0.58 -3.30
N ALA A 82 -5.89 -1.05 -4.29
CA ALA A 82 -4.92 -2.13 -4.12
C ALA A 82 -3.74 -1.73 -3.21
N ILE A 83 -3.24 -0.49 -3.34
CA ILE A 83 -2.20 0.07 -2.46
C ILE A 83 -2.73 0.15 -1.02
N ALA A 84 -3.94 0.66 -0.81
CA ALA A 84 -4.55 0.76 0.52
C ALA A 84 -4.72 -0.62 1.16
N TRP A 85 -5.19 -1.59 0.37
CA TRP A 85 -5.38 -2.97 0.79
C TRP A 85 -4.07 -3.61 1.26
N VAL A 86 -3.03 -3.62 0.41
CA VAL A 86 -1.73 -4.21 0.76
C VAL A 86 -1.08 -3.48 1.93
N SER A 87 -1.17 -2.14 1.98
CA SER A 87 -0.62 -1.38 3.10
C SER A 87 -1.31 -1.75 4.42
N THR A 88 -2.62 -1.99 4.40
CA THR A 88 -3.39 -2.40 5.60
C THR A 88 -2.95 -3.79 6.06
N VAL A 89 -2.87 -4.76 5.15
CA VAL A 89 -2.45 -6.14 5.48
C VAL A 89 -1.02 -6.15 6.06
N LEU A 90 -0.10 -5.39 5.46
CA LEU A 90 1.28 -5.28 5.95
C LEU A 90 1.39 -4.56 7.29
N LEU A 91 0.59 -3.51 7.52
CA LEU A 91 0.51 -2.82 8.81
C LEU A 91 -0.02 -3.74 9.90
N VAL A 92 -1.12 -4.44 9.64
CA VAL A 92 -1.71 -5.39 10.58
C VAL A 92 -0.71 -6.47 10.94
N TYR A 93 0.00 -7.05 9.95
CA TYR A 93 1.03 -8.04 10.20
C TYR A 93 2.16 -7.50 11.09
N ARG A 94 2.67 -6.28 10.82
CA ARG A 94 3.70 -5.64 11.66
C ARG A 94 3.19 -5.32 13.07
N PHE A 95 1.92 -4.92 13.20
CA PHE A 95 1.31 -4.64 14.49
C PHE A 95 1.16 -5.92 15.33
N SER A 96 0.77 -7.04 14.71
CA SER A 96 0.71 -8.35 15.37
C SER A 96 2.08 -8.80 15.88
N LEU A 97 3.14 -8.61 15.09
CA LEU A 97 4.51 -8.91 15.51
C LEU A 97 4.97 -8.05 16.69
N TRP A 98 4.62 -6.75 16.66
CA TRP A 98 4.93 -5.83 17.77
C TRP A 98 4.18 -6.23 19.05
N TRP A 99 2.90 -6.62 18.92
CA TRP A 99 2.06 -7.04 20.03
C TRP A 99 2.58 -8.30 20.73
N ILE A 100 3.13 -9.25 19.97
CA ILE A 100 3.75 -10.48 20.49
C ILE A 100 5.11 -10.21 21.16
N GLY A 101 5.62 -8.98 21.13
CA GLY A 101 6.88 -8.60 21.75
C GLY A 101 8.11 -9.13 21.00
N TRP A 102 7.95 -9.49 19.73
CA TRP A 102 9.04 -10.02 18.91
C TRP A 102 10.02 -8.91 18.53
N LYS A 103 11.17 -8.85 19.22
CA LYS A 103 12.19 -7.80 19.03
C LYS A 103 13.24 -8.10 17.96
N LYS A 104 13.18 -9.23 17.25
CA LYS A 104 14.14 -9.48 16.17
C LYS A 104 13.80 -8.58 14.97
N PRO A 105 14.77 -7.82 14.42
CA PRO A 105 14.52 -7.01 13.25
C PRO A 105 14.12 -7.93 12.09
N CYS A 106 12.96 -7.67 11.50
CA CYS A 106 12.52 -8.40 10.32
C CYS A 106 13.54 -8.16 9.21
N LYS A 107 14.26 -9.20 8.77
CA LYS A 107 15.05 -9.16 7.51
C LYS A 107 14.10 -9.18 6.31
N CYS A 108 13.15 -8.26 6.30
CA CYS A 108 12.08 -8.07 5.33
C CYS A 108 12.61 -7.70 3.92
N LEU A 109 13.92 -7.47 3.78
CA LEU A 109 14.65 -7.24 2.52
C LEU A 109 15.57 -8.42 2.12
N GLY A 110 15.55 -9.52 2.87
CA GLY A 110 16.42 -10.69 2.65
C GLY A 110 17.89 -10.43 2.98
N ASN A 111 18.77 -11.25 2.41
CA ASN A 111 20.23 -11.17 2.56
C ASN A 111 20.84 -9.89 1.92
N LEU A 112 20.02 -9.05 1.26
CA LEU A 112 20.47 -7.81 0.65
C LEU A 112 20.95 -6.80 1.70
N THR A 113 20.34 -6.78 2.89
CA THR A 113 20.76 -5.91 4.00
C THR A 113 22.13 -6.32 4.55
N ASP A 114 22.43 -7.63 4.58
CA ASP A 114 23.76 -8.13 4.94
C ASP A 114 24.78 -7.85 3.82
N ALA A 115 24.38 -7.98 2.55
CA ALA A 115 25.23 -7.63 1.41
C ALA A 115 25.53 -6.11 1.30
N LEU A 116 24.63 -5.26 1.81
CA LEU A 116 24.79 -3.80 1.82
C LEU A 116 25.37 -3.24 3.14
N HIS A 117 25.72 -4.08 4.12
CA HIS A 117 26.26 -3.66 5.43
C HIS A 117 25.38 -2.64 6.20
N ILE A 118 24.07 -2.57 5.91
CA ILE A 118 23.14 -1.65 6.57
C ILE A 118 22.56 -2.30 7.83
N SER A 119 22.37 -1.53 8.90
CA SER A 119 21.79 -2.07 10.12
C SER A 119 20.35 -2.57 9.88
N PRO A 120 20.01 -3.77 10.33
CA PRO A 120 18.68 -4.34 10.13
C PRO A 120 17.57 -3.59 10.90
N GLN A 121 17.93 -2.79 11.91
CA GLN A 121 16.97 -1.89 12.57
C GLN A 121 16.57 -0.71 11.67
N LEU A 122 17.55 -0.10 10.98
CA LEU A 122 17.28 1.04 10.11
C LEU A 122 16.38 0.64 8.93
N ALA A 123 16.66 -0.51 8.32
CA ALA A 123 15.83 -1.05 7.25
C ALA A 123 14.38 -1.27 7.69
N ASP A 124 14.17 -1.73 8.92
CA ASP A 124 12.83 -2.00 9.45
C ASP A 124 12.02 -0.71 9.69
N ASP A 125 12.66 0.34 10.21
CA ASP A 125 12.03 1.63 10.46
C ASP A 125 11.75 2.41 9.18
N VAL A 126 12.67 2.38 8.21
CA VAL A 126 12.43 2.94 6.87
C VAL A 126 11.21 2.26 6.24
N MET A 127 11.08 0.94 6.37
CA MET A 127 9.95 0.21 5.82
C MET A 127 8.62 0.56 6.50
N LYS A 128 8.62 0.81 7.81
CA LYS A 128 7.43 1.33 8.53
C LYS A 128 7.05 2.72 8.02
N GLY A 129 8.05 3.60 7.87
CA GLY A 129 7.84 4.95 7.33
C GLY A 129 7.25 4.91 5.91
N LEU A 130 7.78 4.05 5.06
CA LEU A 130 7.30 3.87 3.68
C LEU A 130 5.85 3.35 3.65
N LEU A 131 5.53 2.36 4.50
CA LEU A 131 4.17 1.84 4.65
C LEU A 131 3.18 2.90 5.15
N ALA A 132 3.57 3.67 6.17
CA ALA A 132 2.74 4.75 6.70
C ALA A 132 2.49 5.83 5.62
N PHE A 133 3.53 6.20 4.88
CA PHE A 133 3.42 7.14 3.77
C PHE A 133 2.49 6.64 2.66
N MET A 134 2.62 5.37 2.25
CA MET A 134 1.75 4.75 1.24
C MET A 134 0.29 4.69 1.70
N PHE A 135 0.07 4.32 2.96
CA PHE A 135 -1.27 4.24 3.54
C PHE A 135 -1.93 5.62 3.62
N ILE A 136 -1.26 6.60 4.24
CA ILE A 136 -1.78 7.97 4.39
C ILE A 136 -2.02 8.60 3.02
N GLY A 137 -1.09 8.44 2.08
CA GLY A 137 -1.24 8.95 0.72
C GLY A 137 -2.45 8.36 0.01
N SER A 138 -2.66 7.05 0.10
CA SER A 138 -3.81 6.39 -0.53
C SER A 138 -5.14 6.81 0.10
N VAL A 139 -5.24 6.79 1.43
CA VAL A 139 -6.46 7.18 2.16
C VAL A 139 -6.80 8.65 1.91
N SER A 140 -5.81 9.55 1.96
CA SER A 140 -6.04 10.98 1.74
C SER A 140 -6.60 11.25 0.35
N LEU A 141 -6.02 10.62 -0.69
CA LEU A 141 -6.49 10.76 -2.08
C LEU A 141 -7.88 10.15 -2.28
N LEU A 142 -8.20 9.06 -1.59
CA LEU A 142 -9.52 8.43 -1.62
C LEU A 142 -10.59 9.31 -0.94
N VAL A 143 -10.29 9.85 0.25
CA VAL A 143 -11.18 10.76 0.99
C VAL A 143 -11.43 12.04 0.19
N MET A 144 -10.39 12.62 -0.43
CA MET A 144 -10.55 13.79 -1.30
C MET A 144 -11.50 13.49 -2.48
N HIS A 145 -11.36 12.32 -3.11
CA HIS A 145 -12.27 11.90 -4.19
C HIS A 145 -13.72 11.75 -3.71
N TYR A 146 -13.94 11.13 -2.53
CA TYR A 146 -15.27 11.00 -1.96
C TYR A 146 -15.91 12.35 -1.62
N ARG A 147 -15.14 13.30 -1.08
CA ARG A 147 -15.63 14.65 -0.77
C ARG A 147 -16.04 15.42 -2.03
N GLN A 148 -15.26 15.30 -3.11
CA GLN A 148 -15.56 15.92 -4.40
C GLN A 148 -16.85 15.35 -5.03
N ASN A 149 -17.03 14.02 -5.00
CA ASN A 149 -18.27 13.40 -5.50
C ASN A 149 -19.50 13.80 -4.68
N ARG A 150 -19.36 13.99 -3.37
CA ARG A 150 -20.47 14.43 -2.51
C ARG A 150 -20.85 15.88 -2.74
N ALA A 151 -19.88 16.77 -2.92
CA ALA A 151 -20.13 18.18 -3.24
C ALA A 151 -20.85 18.34 -4.60
N ALA A 152 -20.51 17.51 -5.58
CA ALA A 152 -21.21 17.46 -6.87
C ALA A 152 -22.62 16.86 -6.77
N GLY A 153 -22.84 15.87 -5.90
CA GLY A 153 -24.15 15.27 -5.65
C GLY A 153 -25.14 16.20 -4.92
N SER A 154 -24.64 17.09 -4.05
CA SER A 154 -25.46 18.11 -3.37
C SER A 154 -25.91 19.27 -4.27
N LEU A 155 -25.39 19.38 -5.50
CA LEU A 155 -25.79 20.38 -6.50
C LEU A 155 -26.82 19.86 -7.50
N SER A 156 -27.42 18.68 -7.28
CA SER A 156 -28.59 18.29 -8.07
C SER A 156 -29.73 19.28 -7.75
N PRO A 157 -30.23 20.04 -8.74
CA PRO A 157 -31.36 20.95 -8.52
C PRO A 157 -32.52 20.08 -8.05
N SER A 158 -33.05 20.37 -6.86
CA SER A 158 -34.36 19.89 -6.45
C SER A 158 -35.34 20.21 -7.59
N VAL A 159 -35.77 19.18 -8.32
CA VAL A 159 -36.86 19.28 -9.29
C VAL A 159 -38.06 19.83 -8.51
N PRO A 160 -38.65 20.98 -8.88
CA PRO A 160 -39.82 21.49 -8.20
C PRO A 160 -40.93 20.44 -8.35
N GLU A 161 -41.45 19.99 -7.22
CA GLU A 161 -42.63 19.15 -7.14
C GLU A 161 -43.78 19.87 -7.86
N PRO A 162 -44.44 19.25 -8.86
CA PRO A 162 -45.53 19.89 -9.56
C PRO A 162 -46.70 20.10 -8.60
N ASP A 163 -47.06 21.37 -8.43
CA ASP A 163 -48.16 21.88 -7.62
C ASP A 163 -49.47 21.18 -8.01
N GLN A 164 -49.85 20.15 -7.24
CA GLN A 164 -51.15 19.51 -7.32
C GLN A 164 -52.09 20.21 -6.33
N THR A 165 -52.77 21.28 -6.72
CA THR A 165 -54.14 21.60 -6.24
C THR A 165 -54.81 22.68 -7.09
N LEU A 166 -55.45 22.27 -8.19
CA LEU A 166 -56.63 22.94 -8.73
C LEU A 166 -57.72 21.89 -8.95
N SER A 167 -58.55 21.69 -7.92
CA SER A 167 -59.88 21.07 -8.00
C SER A 167 -60.61 21.26 -6.69
#